data_AF-A0A3L9MBV8-F1
#
_entry.id   AF-A0A3L9MBV8-F1
#
_cell.length_a   1.000
_cell.length_b   1.000
_cell.length_c   1.000
_cell.angle_alpha   90.00
_cell.angle_beta   90.00
_cell.angle_gamma   90.00
#
_symmetry.space_group_name_H-M   'P 1'
#
loop_
_entity.id
_entity.type
_entity.pdbx_description
1 polymer ?
#
loop_
_entity_poly.entity_id
_entity_poly.type
_entity_poly.pdbx_seq_one_letter_code
_entity_poly.pdbx_strand_id
1 'polypeptide(L)'
;MVVFSGHIKNTRLDSVFIILNEREKGFALDFDGNFSDTIQLNNEGYKVLSIDREEYPVYLAPGDSLFFNTDLKKLEETYYFKGKGAERNNYLFEKDKLINAWLANESLFKLNSDQYIQNMEDFSATLRKAMVGFNIDKSFEKIESRNLYFDEFNLLYTYRDTYAYFNPTEIQLPIDFLDFKRFNLDNEEDFNQFRSYRSIVTYFLDEKLNNGESPIDILKNIKSESIKYSFIRTLIDNLDPTDEFSPVAYQAIQSFCEYQPWLKEAKSIMDNRKK
;
A
#
# COMPACT_ATOMS: atom_id res chain seq x y z
N MET A 1 -18.89 -15.12 0.06
CA MET A 1 -18.09 -16.04 0.89
C MET A 1 -16.86 -16.49 0.13
N VAL A 2 -15.71 -16.57 0.78
CA VAL A 2 -14.45 -17.14 0.28
C VAL A 2 -14.07 -18.30 1.20
N VAL A 3 -13.60 -19.42 0.64
CA VAL A 3 -12.98 -20.50 1.41
C VAL A 3 -11.48 -20.29 1.39
N PHE A 4 -10.86 -20.21 2.56
CA PHE A 4 -9.41 -20.05 2.70
C PHE A 4 -8.87 -21.15 3.61
N SER A 5 -7.99 -21.95 3.05
CA SER A 5 -7.40 -23.11 3.71
C SER A 5 -5.94 -23.23 3.33
N GLY A 6 -5.19 -24.06 4.04
CA GLY A 6 -3.81 -24.29 3.67
C GLY A 6 -3.03 -25.13 4.66
N HIS A 7 -1.73 -25.21 4.40
CA HIS A 7 -0.77 -25.96 5.20
C HIS A 7 0.60 -25.25 5.20
N ILE A 8 1.18 -25.07 6.38
CA ILE A 8 2.48 -24.41 6.57
C ILE A 8 3.45 -25.40 7.23
N LYS A 9 4.43 -25.86 6.45
CA LYS A 9 5.48 -26.75 6.98
C LYS A 9 6.41 -25.99 7.92
N ASN A 10 6.99 -26.74 8.87
CA ASN A 10 8.00 -26.24 9.80
C ASN A 10 7.56 -25.01 10.61
N THR A 11 6.25 -24.85 10.82
CA THR A 11 5.68 -23.72 11.54
C THR A 11 5.62 -23.98 13.06
N ARG A 12 5.69 -22.90 13.83
CA ARG A 12 5.29 -22.85 15.24
C ARG A 12 4.24 -21.76 15.48
N LEU A 13 3.64 -21.27 14.40
CA LEU A 13 2.62 -20.23 14.45
C LEU A 13 1.31 -20.84 14.92
N ASP A 14 0.63 -20.13 15.82
CA ASP A 14 -0.71 -20.51 16.26
C ASP A 14 -1.77 -20.14 15.21
N SER A 15 -1.50 -19.11 14.39
CA SER A 15 -2.45 -18.58 13.42
C SER A 15 -1.77 -17.87 12.26
N VAL A 16 -2.48 -17.77 11.14
CA VAL A 16 -2.23 -16.79 10.08
C VAL A 16 -3.43 -15.86 9.94
N PHE A 17 -3.22 -14.69 9.34
CA PHE A 17 -4.24 -13.64 9.30
C PHE A 17 -4.49 -13.14 7.89
N ILE A 18 -5.75 -12.84 7.58
CA ILE A 18 -6.11 -12.00 6.45
C ILE A 18 -6.58 -10.65 6.99
N ILE A 19 -5.85 -9.58 6.66
CA ILE A 19 -6.21 -8.22 7.01
C ILE A 19 -7.20 -7.70 5.96
N LEU A 20 -8.41 -7.41 6.41
CA LEU A 20 -9.57 -6.98 5.64
C LEU A 20 -9.89 -5.51 5.92
N ASN A 21 -9.12 -4.60 5.33
CA ASN A 21 -9.23 -3.16 5.57
C ASN A 21 -9.13 -2.85 7.08
N GLU A 22 -10.26 -2.55 7.74
CA GLU A 22 -10.33 -2.16 9.17
C GLU A 22 -10.45 -3.34 10.16
N ARG A 23 -10.46 -4.58 9.68
CA ARG A 23 -10.54 -5.77 10.55
C ARG A 23 -9.56 -6.85 10.09
N GLU A 24 -9.21 -7.75 10.99
CA GLU A 24 -8.46 -8.96 10.66
C GLU A 24 -9.31 -10.22 10.82
N LYS A 25 -8.99 -11.26 10.06
CA LYS A 25 -9.55 -12.60 10.21
C LYS A 25 -8.40 -13.58 10.46
N GLY A 26 -8.33 -14.11 11.67
CA GLY A 26 -7.39 -15.18 12.03
C GLY A 26 -7.88 -16.56 11.58
N PHE A 27 -6.92 -17.41 11.23
CA PHE A 27 -7.07 -18.82 10.89
C PHE A 27 -6.15 -19.61 11.81
N ALA A 28 -6.73 -20.34 12.76
CA ALA A 28 -5.97 -21.16 13.69
C ALA A 28 -5.34 -22.37 12.97
N LEU A 29 -4.07 -22.64 13.27
CA LEU A 29 -3.36 -23.80 12.76
C LEU A 29 -3.52 -24.98 13.72
N ASP A 30 -3.65 -26.19 13.18
CA ASP A 30 -3.51 -27.42 13.96
C ASP A 30 -2.03 -27.80 14.18
N PHE A 31 -1.79 -28.89 14.91
CA PHE A 31 -0.44 -29.36 15.23
C PHE A 31 0.40 -29.75 14.00
N ASP A 32 -0.26 -30.07 12.89
CA ASP A 32 0.38 -30.42 11.62
C ASP A 32 0.54 -29.18 10.71
N GLY A 33 0.14 -28.00 11.18
CA GLY A 33 0.24 -26.73 10.45
C GLY A 33 -0.87 -26.53 9.41
N ASN A 34 -1.96 -27.29 9.46
CA ASN A 34 -3.11 -27.08 8.58
C ASN A 34 -4.08 -26.07 9.16
N PHE A 35 -4.80 -25.38 8.29
CA PHE A 35 -5.89 -24.48 8.67
C PHE A 35 -6.97 -24.46 7.59
N SER A 36 -8.20 -24.13 7.98
CA SER A 36 -9.32 -23.95 7.05
C SER A 36 -10.45 -23.17 7.72
N ASP A 37 -10.90 -22.11 7.07
CA ASP A 37 -12.11 -21.39 7.46
C ASP A 37 -12.66 -20.60 6.24
N THR A 38 -13.66 -19.76 6.49
CA THR A 38 -14.30 -18.92 5.50
C THR A 38 -14.20 -17.44 5.84
N ILE A 39 -14.21 -16.61 4.80
CA ILE A 39 -14.27 -15.16 4.90
C ILE A 39 -15.59 -14.70 4.31
N GLN A 40 -16.35 -13.94 5.09
CA GLN A 40 -17.50 -13.21 4.55
C GLN A 40 -17.02 -11.91 3.93
N LEU A 41 -17.15 -11.84 2.62
CA LEU A 41 -16.68 -10.76 1.78
C LEU A 41 -17.84 -10.26 0.93
N ASN A 42 -18.13 -8.95 1.04
CA ASN A 42 -19.21 -8.30 0.28
C ASN A 42 -18.76 -7.92 -1.13
N ASN A 43 -17.52 -7.42 -1.26
CA ASN A 43 -16.94 -6.94 -2.51
C ASN A 43 -15.54 -7.54 -2.68
N GLU A 44 -15.15 -7.78 -3.94
CA GLU A 44 -13.77 -8.15 -4.25
C GLU A 44 -12.78 -7.02 -3.97
N GLY A 45 -11.50 -7.37 -3.84
CA GLY A 45 -10.43 -6.38 -3.73
C GLY A 45 -9.15 -6.90 -3.11
N TYR A 46 -8.13 -6.04 -3.10
CA TYR A 46 -6.85 -6.29 -2.44
C TYR A 46 -7.02 -6.36 -0.92
N LYS A 47 -6.34 -7.32 -0.31
CA LYS A 47 -6.24 -7.62 1.12
C LYS A 47 -4.78 -8.02 1.40
N VAL A 48 -4.45 -8.24 2.66
CA VAL A 48 -3.10 -8.66 3.06
C VAL A 48 -3.18 -10.02 3.75
N LEU A 49 -2.37 -10.97 3.29
CA LEU A 49 -2.07 -12.20 4.02
C LEU A 49 -0.86 -11.94 4.91
N SER A 50 -1.04 -12.04 6.22
CA SER A 50 0.01 -11.94 7.21
C SER A 50 0.38 -13.33 7.74
N ILE A 51 1.66 -13.66 7.64
CA ILE A 51 2.27 -14.90 8.12
C ILE A 51 3.46 -14.49 8.98
N ASP A 52 3.35 -14.67 10.30
CA ASP A 52 4.32 -14.14 11.26
C ASP A 52 4.49 -12.61 11.11
N ARG A 53 5.66 -12.15 10.62
CA ARG A 53 5.96 -10.73 10.38
C ARG A 53 5.93 -10.36 8.91
N GLU A 54 5.72 -11.33 8.02
CA GLU A 54 5.69 -11.13 6.59
C GLU A 54 4.27 -10.86 6.11
N GLU A 55 4.12 -9.91 5.20
CA GLU A 55 2.85 -9.49 4.63
C GLU A 55 2.87 -9.64 3.11
N TYR A 56 1.86 -10.30 2.55
CA TYR A 56 1.74 -10.52 1.12
C TYR A 56 0.42 -9.96 0.58
N PRO A 57 0.44 -9.22 -0.55
CA PRO A 57 -0.79 -8.78 -1.18
C PRO A 57 -1.56 -9.99 -1.73
N VAL A 58 -2.86 -10.03 -1.43
CA VAL A 58 -3.79 -11.01 -2.01
C VAL A 58 -5.02 -10.29 -2.55
N TYR A 59 -5.62 -10.83 -3.60
CA TYR A 59 -6.88 -10.35 -4.16
C TYR A 59 -7.96 -11.41 -4.02
N LEU A 60 -8.96 -11.09 -3.19
CA LEU A 60 -10.05 -11.98 -2.85
C LEU A 60 -11.34 -11.51 -3.53
N ALA A 61 -12.09 -12.45 -4.10
CA ALA A 61 -13.39 -12.21 -4.70
C ALA A 61 -14.44 -13.19 -4.14
N PRO A 62 -15.71 -12.79 -3.98
CA PRO A 62 -16.76 -13.71 -3.55
C PRO A 62 -16.83 -14.98 -4.41
N GLY A 63 -16.82 -16.13 -3.74
CA GLY A 63 -16.84 -17.45 -4.38
C GLY A 63 -15.46 -18.01 -4.70
N ASP A 64 -14.37 -17.40 -4.23
CA ASP A 64 -13.04 -18.00 -4.24
C ASP A 64 -12.92 -19.22 -3.32
N SER A 65 -12.00 -20.09 -3.69
CA SER A 65 -11.59 -21.25 -2.90
C SER A 65 -10.08 -21.40 -3.04
N LEU A 66 -9.35 -20.89 -2.05
CA LEU A 66 -7.90 -20.85 -2.04
C LEU A 66 -7.35 -21.89 -1.06
N PHE A 67 -6.39 -22.67 -1.56
CA PHE A 67 -5.55 -23.55 -0.74
C PHE A 67 -4.11 -23.04 -0.78
N PHE A 68 -3.65 -22.46 0.32
CA PHE A 68 -2.30 -21.95 0.51
C PHE A 68 -1.35 -23.06 0.93
N ASN A 69 -0.15 -23.11 0.38
CA ASN A 69 0.88 -24.02 0.85
C ASN A 69 2.24 -23.33 0.85
N THR A 70 3.00 -23.53 1.92
CA THR A 70 4.37 -23.02 2.04
C THR A 70 5.18 -23.81 3.08
N ASP A 71 6.47 -23.54 3.15
CA ASP A 71 7.39 -23.93 4.22
C ASP A 71 7.92 -22.67 4.90
N LEU A 72 7.66 -22.50 6.20
CA LEU A 72 8.00 -21.27 6.92
C LEU A 72 9.50 -20.96 6.88
N LYS A 73 10.37 -21.97 6.73
CA LYS A 73 11.83 -21.76 6.62
C LYS A 73 12.27 -21.26 5.24
N LYS A 74 11.39 -21.35 4.25
CA LYS A 74 11.65 -21.08 2.83
C LYS A 74 10.43 -20.41 2.19
N LEU A 75 9.87 -19.43 2.90
CA LEU A 75 8.55 -18.90 2.60
C LEU A 75 8.50 -18.40 1.15
N GLU A 76 9.45 -17.57 0.74
CA GLU A 76 9.49 -17.01 -0.61
C GLU A 76 9.76 -18.03 -1.73
N GLU A 77 10.38 -19.18 -1.42
CA GLU A 77 10.65 -20.25 -2.39
C GLU A 77 9.45 -21.17 -2.60
N THR A 78 8.57 -21.27 -1.60
CA THR A 78 7.55 -22.32 -1.52
C THR A 78 6.12 -21.81 -1.44
N TYR A 79 5.93 -20.49 -1.37
CA TYR A 79 4.64 -19.82 -1.41
C TYR A 79 3.88 -20.16 -2.70
N TYR A 80 2.73 -20.79 -2.57
CA TYR A 80 1.85 -21.05 -3.70
C TYR A 80 0.40 -21.28 -3.28
N PHE A 81 -0.53 -20.77 -4.09
CA PHE A 81 -1.96 -21.03 -3.99
C PHE A 81 -2.45 -22.03 -5.03
N LYS A 82 -3.45 -22.82 -4.65
CA LYS A 82 -4.27 -23.66 -5.52
C LYS A 82 -5.75 -23.29 -5.40
N GLY A 83 -6.53 -23.70 -6.40
CA GLY A 83 -7.99 -23.54 -6.42
C GLY A 83 -8.45 -22.26 -7.13
N LYS A 84 -9.70 -21.88 -6.89
CA LYS A 84 -10.32 -20.73 -7.57
C LYS A 84 -9.79 -19.43 -6.97
N GLY A 85 -9.20 -18.60 -7.83
CA GLY A 85 -8.50 -17.36 -7.45
C GLY A 85 -6.98 -17.54 -7.30
N ALA A 86 -6.44 -18.76 -7.48
CA ALA A 86 -5.03 -19.03 -7.27
C ALA A 86 -4.11 -18.28 -8.24
N GLU A 87 -4.41 -18.32 -9.55
CA GLU A 87 -3.55 -17.73 -10.59
C GLU A 87 -3.24 -16.26 -10.33
N ARG A 88 -4.26 -15.44 -10.04
CA ARG A 88 -4.04 -14.02 -9.72
C ARG A 88 -3.25 -13.80 -8.43
N ASN A 89 -3.43 -14.64 -7.41
CA ASN A 89 -2.73 -14.49 -6.14
C ASN A 89 -1.27 -14.98 -6.21
N ASN A 90 -1.00 -16.00 -7.03
CA ASN A 90 0.37 -16.42 -7.36
C ASN A 90 1.10 -15.35 -8.16
N TYR A 91 0.41 -14.71 -9.10
CA TYR A 91 0.94 -13.55 -9.79
C TYR A 91 1.27 -12.39 -8.84
N LEU A 92 0.37 -12.04 -7.92
CA LEU A 92 0.61 -10.94 -6.97
C LEU A 92 1.84 -11.19 -6.11
N PHE A 93 2.05 -12.43 -5.68
CA PHE A 93 3.24 -12.84 -4.96
C PHE A 93 4.51 -12.70 -5.82
N GLU A 94 4.48 -13.17 -7.08
CA GLU A 94 5.63 -13.01 -7.99
C GLU A 94 5.94 -11.53 -8.29
N LYS A 95 4.90 -10.70 -8.46
CA LYS A 95 5.06 -9.25 -8.65
C LYS A 95 5.75 -8.61 -7.45
N ASP A 96 5.26 -8.91 -6.24
CA ASP A 96 5.80 -8.36 -5.00
C ASP A 96 7.28 -8.75 -4.82
N LYS A 97 7.62 -10.01 -5.09
CA LYS A 97 9.00 -10.50 -5.11
C LYS A 97 9.90 -9.77 -6.11
N LEU A 98 9.41 -9.53 -7.33
CA LEU A 98 10.16 -8.78 -8.35
C LEU A 98 10.41 -7.33 -7.90
N ILE A 99 9.40 -6.67 -7.33
CA ILE A 99 9.51 -5.29 -6.82
C ILE A 99 10.48 -5.23 -5.64
N ASN A 100 10.39 -6.14 -4.68
CA ASN A 100 11.29 -6.18 -3.53
C ASN A 100 12.74 -6.43 -3.95
N ALA A 101 12.98 -7.35 -4.91
CA ALA A 101 14.31 -7.59 -5.46
C ALA A 101 14.86 -6.37 -6.21
N TRP A 102 14.00 -5.63 -6.93
CA TRP A 102 14.37 -4.38 -7.60
C TRP A 102 14.76 -3.31 -6.58
N LEU A 103 13.92 -3.07 -5.57
CA LEU A 103 14.16 -2.08 -4.52
C LEU A 103 15.37 -2.42 -3.62
N ALA A 104 15.69 -3.70 -3.46
CA ALA A 104 16.89 -4.12 -2.72
C ALA A 104 18.20 -3.83 -3.48
N ASN A 105 18.14 -3.54 -4.79
CA ASN A 105 19.32 -3.22 -5.57
C ASN A 105 19.72 -1.75 -5.40
N GLU A 106 20.50 -1.46 -4.36
CA GLU A 106 21.00 -0.10 -4.05
C GLU A 106 21.71 0.59 -5.23
N SER A 107 22.30 -0.17 -6.17
CA SER A 107 23.00 0.42 -7.31
C SER A 107 22.08 1.21 -8.24
N LEU A 108 20.78 0.89 -8.28
CA LEU A 108 19.79 1.61 -9.07
C LEU A 108 19.63 3.05 -8.59
N PHE A 109 19.67 3.27 -7.27
CA PHE A 109 19.47 4.60 -6.69
C PHE A 109 20.68 5.52 -6.86
N LYS A 110 21.82 4.99 -7.32
CA LYS A 110 23.04 5.76 -7.65
C LYS A 110 23.11 6.17 -9.12
N LEU A 111 22.13 5.77 -9.91
CA LEU A 111 22.03 6.17 -11.32
C LEU A 111 21.56 7.62 -11.41
N ASN A 112 21.94 8.31 -12.49
CA ASN A 112 21.31 9.59 -12.84
C ASN A 112 19.86 9.37 -13.33
N SER A 113 19.09 10.45 -13.43
CA SER A 113 17.65 10.40 -13.73
C SER A 113 17.32 9.66 -15.02
N ASP A 114 18.06 9.92 -16.10
CA ASP A 114 17.77 9.34 -17.41
C ASP A 114 18.03 7.83 -17.42
N GLN A 115 19.13 7.41 -16.78
CA GLN A 115 19.46 6.00 -16.61
C GLN A 115 18.43 5.29 -15.74
N TYR A 116 17.98 5.92 -14.65
CA TYR A 116 16.97 5.35 -13.77
C TYR A 116 15.63 5.18 -14.50
N ILE A 117 15.19 6.20 -15.25
CA ILE A 117 13.95 6.15 -16.03
C ILE A 117 14.00 4.99 -17.04
N GLN A 118 15.10 4.84 -17.78
CA GLN A 118 15.25 3.73 -18.73
C GLN A 118 15.17 2.35 -18.05
N ASN A 119 15.84 2.21 -16.89
CA ASN A 119 15.78 0.97 -16.10
C ASN A 119 14.34 0.69 -15.60
N MET A 120 13.60 1.75 -15.21
CA MET A 120 12.21 1.64 -14.80
C MET A 120 11.32 1.15 -15.95
N GLU A 121 11.51 1.66 -17.16
CA GLU A 121 10.75 1.21 -18.34
C GLU A 121 10.97 -0.28 -18.63
N ASP A 122 12.22 -0.76 -18.56
CA ASP A 122 12.57 -2.17 -18.74
C ASP A 122 11.97 -3.05 -17.63
N PHE A 123 12.01 -2.56 -16.38
CA PHE A 123 11.40 -3.26 -15.25
C PHE A 123 9.88 -3.31 -15.35
N SER A 124 9.24 -2.22 -15.78
CA SER A 124 7.79 -2.18 -16.04
C SER A 124 7.39 -3.20 -17.10
N ALA A 125 8.16 -3.33 -18.17
CA ALA A 125 7.94 -4.35 -19.19
C ALA A 125 8.07 -5.77 -18.59
N THR A 126 8.99 -5.98 -17.65
CA THR A 126 9.15 -7.24 -16.92
C THR A 126 7.93 -7.56 -16.06
N LEU A 127 7.41 -6.61 -15.28
CA LEU A 127 6.21 -6.80 -14.45
C LEU A 127 4.97 -7.12 -15.31
N ARG A 128 4.80 -6.42 -16.44
CA ARG A 128 3.70 -6.70 -17.38
C ARG A 128 3.83 -8.08 -18.01
N LYS A 129 5.04 -8.49 -18.39
CA LYS A 129 5.31 -9.84 -18.93
C LYS A 129 5.04 -10.93 -17.91
N ALA A 130 5.38 -10.70 -16.63
CA ALA A 130 5.09 -11.63 -15.55
C ALA A 130 3.58 -11.92 -15.46
N MET A 131 2.72 -10.89 -15.56
CA MET A 131 1.27 -11.04 -15.54
C MET A 131 0.75 -11.95 -16.66
N VAL A 132 1.27 -11.81 -17.88
CA VAL A 132 0.90 -12.64 -19.04
C VAL A 132 1.30 -14.12 -18.86
N GLY A 133 2.24 -14.40 -17.95
CA GLY A 133 2.66 -15.77 -17.61
C GLY A 133 1.62 -16.58 -16.84
N PHE A 134 0.58 -15.93 -16.30
CA PHE A 134 -0.47 -16.57 -15.50
C PHE A 134 -1.81 -16.58 -16.24
N ASN A 135 -2.63 -17.60 -15.97
CA ASN A 135 -3.97 -17.71 -16.58
C ASN A 135 -5.00 -16.88 -15.81
N ILE A 136 -4.84 -15.56 -15.91
CA ILE A 136 -5.62 -14.56 -15.17
C ILE A 136 -6.88 -14.17 -15.96
N ASP A 137 -7.98 -13.94 -15.26
CA ASP A 137 -9.22 -13.45 -15.86
C ASP A 137 -9.12 -11.98 -16.29
N LYS A 138 -9.85 -11.62 -17.36
CA LYS A 138 -9.77 -10.27 -17.96
C LYS A 138 -10.23 -9.15 -17.03
N SER A 139 -11.14 -9.43 -16.11
CA SER A 139 -11.57 -8.46 -15.10
C SER A 139 -10.41 -8.08 -14.18
N PHE A 140 -9.74 -9.07 -13.59
CA PHE A 140 -8.60 -8.82 -12.72
C PHE A 140 -7.40 -8.24 -13.50
N GLU A 141 -7.12 -8.72 -14.72
CA GLU A 141 -6.04 -8.16 -15.56
C GLU A 141 -6.19 -6.64 -15.76
N LYS A 142 -7.41 -6.16 -15.98
CA LYS A 142 -7.69 -4.73 -16.11
C LYS A 142 -7.45 -3.96 -14.81
N ILE A 143 -7.92 -4.51 -13.69
CA ILE A 143 -7.75 -3.91 -12.35
C ILE A 143 -6.27 -3.83 -12.00
N GLU A 144 -5.54 -4.93 -12.21
CA GLU A 144 -4.12 -5.01 -11.88
C GLU A 144 -3.25 -4.18 -12.84
N SER A 145 -3.60 -4.08 -14.13
CA SER A 145 -2.91 -3.17 -15.05
C SER A 145 -3.01 -1.71 -14.57
N ARG A 146 -4.15 -1.34 -14.00
CA ARG A 146 -4.34 -0.01 -13.40
C ARG A 146 -3.52 0.14 -12.11
N ASN A 147 -3.47 -0.90 -11.27
CA ASN A 147 -2.64 -0.92 -10.07
C ASN A 147 -1.15 -0.79 -10.38
N LEU A 148 -0.65 -1.54 -11.39
CA LEU A 148 0.72 -1.46 -11.88
C LEU A 148 1.10 -0.05 -12.33
N TYR A 149 0.18 0.67 -12.98
CA TYR A 149 0.43 2.05 -13.39
C TYR A 149 0.69 2.99 -12.18
N PHE A 150 0.05 2.72 -11.04
CA PHE A 150 0.32 3.45 -9.80
C PHE A 150 1.61 2.97 -9.13
N ASP A 151 1.88 1.66 -9.12
CA ASP A 151 3.13 1.09 -8.60
C ASP A 151 4.36 1.69 -9.31
N GLU A 152 4.31 1.82 -10.64
CA GLU A 152 5.35 2.46 -11.46
C GLU A 152 5.67 3.90 -11.00
N PHE A 153 4.65 4.68 -10.68
CA PHE A 153 4.84 6.03 -10.15
C PHE A 153 5.44 6.01 -8.72
N ASN A 154 5.01 5.09 -7.88
CA ASN A 154 5.56 4.95 -6.53
C ASN A 154 7.06 4.57 -6.54
N LEU A 155 7.51 3.80 -7.54
CA LEU A 155 8.93 3.53 -7.74
C LEU A 155 9.71 4.80 -8.12
N LEU A 156 9.17 5.62 -9.02
CA LEU A 156 9.76 6.93 -9.35
C LEU A 156 9.81 7.86 -8.13
N TYR A 157 8.73 7.89 -7.33
CA TYR A 157 8.71 8.64 -6.09
C TYR A 157 9.81 8.18 -5.12
N THR A 158 9.95 6.86 -4.93
CA THR A 158 10.97 6.26 -4.06
C THR A 158 12.38 6.66 -4.49
N TYR A 159 12.66 6.63 -5.80
CA TYR A 159 13.94 7.12 -6.32
C TYR A 159 14.18 8.59 -6.00
N ARG A 160 13.18 9.45 -6.24
CA ARG A 160 13.30 10.87 -5.93
C ARG A 160 13.57 11.12 -4.45
N ASP A 161 12.80 10.50 -3.57
CA ASP A 161 12.89 10.70 -2.12
C ASP A 161 14.24 10.25 -1.55
N THR A 162 14.82 9.20 -2.13
CA THR A 162 16.13 8.67 -1.72
C THR A 162 17.32 9.27 -2.48
N TYR A 163 17.08 10.06 -3.53
CA TYR A 163 18.11 10.50 -4.46
C TYR A 163 19.24 11.28 -3.77
N ALA A 164 18.91 12.23 -2.89
CA ALA A 164 19.90 13.05 -2.20
C ALA A 164 20.80 12.23 -1.27
N TYR A 165 20.29 11.13 -0.72
CA TYR A 165 21.06 10.22 0.12
C TYR A 165 22.07 9.42 -0.70
N PHE A 166 21.66 8.90 -1.86
CA PHE A 166 22.53 8.09 -2.73
C PHE A 166 23.44 8.92 -3.65
N ASN A 167 23.09 10.18 -3.93
CA ASN A 167 23.79 11.07 -4.86
C ASN A 167 24.09 12.46 -4.24
N PRO A 168 24.77 12.53 -3.08
CA PRO A 168 24.93 13.78 -2.32
C PRO A 168 25.77 14.85 -3.03
N THR A 169 26.50 14.48 -4.08
CA THR A 169 27.36 15.39 -4.86
C THR A 169 26.76 15.80 -6.21
N GLU A 170 25.61 15.24 -6.60
CA GLU A 170 24.95 15.57 -7.87
C GLU A 170 23.99 16.76 -7.76
N ILE A 171 23.66 17.35 -8.91
CA ILE A 171 22.63 18.39 -9.04
C ILE A 171 21.30 17.78 -8.59
N GLN A 172 20.49 18.56 -7.86
CA GLN A 172 19.14 18.14 -7.44
C GLN A 172 18.31 17.70 -8.65
N LEU A 173 17.46 16.67 -8.48
CA LEU A 173 16.52 16.26 -9.51
C LEU A 173 15.69 17.46 -10.02
N PRO A 174 15.22 17.41 -11.28
CA PRO A 174 14.27 18.40 -11.78
C PRO A 174 13.09 18.57 -10.82
N ILE A 175 12.67 19.81 -10.59
CA ILE A 175 11.55 20.14 -9.68
C ILE A 175 10.27 19.40 -10.12
N ASP A 176 10.12 19.15 -11.41
CA ASP A 176 8.99 18.48 -12.05
C ASP A 176 9.28 17.01 -12.45
N PHE A 177 10.28 16.37 -11.82
CA PHE A 177 10.60 14.96 -12.06
C PHE A 177 9.39 14.03 -11.88
N LEU A 178 8.51 14.35 -10.93
CA LEU A 178 7.24 13.64 -10.74
C LEU A 178 6.08 14.40 -11.40
N ASP A 179 5.46 13.77 -12.39
CA ASP A 179 4.29 14.34 -13.07
C ASP A 179 2.98 13.87 -12.46
N PHE A 180 2.60 14.50 -11.35
CA PHE A 180 1.31 14.26 -10.68
C PHE A 180 0.09 14.61 -11.56
N LYS A 181 0.24 15.42 -12.62
CA LYS A 181 -0.87 15.83 -13.50
C LYS A 181 -1.43 14.67 -14.32
N ARG A 182 -0.73 13.54 -14.36
CA ARG A 182 -1.17 12.31 -15.02
C ARG A 182 -2.32 11.62 -14.28
N PHE A 183 -2.57 11.99 -13.03
CA PHE A 183 -3.60 11.39 -12.19
C PHE A 183 -4.74 12.37 -11.90
N ASN A 184 -5.96 11.83 -11.83
CA ASN A 184 -7.02 12.48 -11.08
C ASN A 184 -6.77 12.16 -9.59
N LEU A 185 -6.23 13.10 -8.81
CA LEU A 185 -5.83 12.91 -7.41
C LEU A 185 -6.98 13.05 -6.40
N ASP A 186 -8.21 13.18 -6.88
CA ASP A 186 -9.44 13.26 -6.08
C ASP A 186 -10.40 12.10 -6.43
N ASN A 187 -9.86 10.99 -6.97
CA ASN A 187 -10.65 9.83 -7.37
C ASN A 187 -10.93 8.92 -6.17
N GLU A 188 -12.17 8.95 -5.69
CA GLU A 188 -12.63 8.13 -4.56
C GLU A 188 -12.62 6.62 -4.83
N GLU A 189 -12.93 6.17 -6.05
CA GLU A 189 -12.95 4.75 -6.39
C GLU A 189 -11.54 4.18 -6.35
N ASP A 190 -10.57 4.86 -7.00
CA ASP A 190 -9.17 4.45 -6.98
C ASP A 190 -8.60 4.48 -5.55
N PHE A 191 -8.96 5.51 -4.78
CA PHE A 191 -8.54 5.64 -3.38
C PHE A 191 -9.01 4.49 -2.52
N ASN A 192 -10.24 4.01 -2.72
CA ASN A 192 -10.78 2.87 -1.98
C ASN A 192 -10.19 1.54 -2.46
N GLN A 193 -9.90 1.42 -3.75
CA GLN A 193 -9.49 0.17 -4.36
C GLN A 193 -7.97 -0.11 -4.26
N PHE A 194 -7.11 0.88 -4.49
CA PHE A 194 -5.68 0.67 -4.70
C PHE A 194 -4.84 1.34 -3.61
N ARG A 195 -4.08 0.53 -2.87
CA ARG A 195 -3.11 1.05 -1.88
C ARG A 195 -2.05 1.93 -2.55
N SER A 196 -1.60 1.53 -3.73
CA SER A 196 -0.62 2.26 -4.55
C SER A 196 -1.11 3.66 -4.91
N TYR A 197 -2.37 3.82 -5.31
CA TYR A 197 -2.97 5.14 -5.56
C TYR A 197 -3.10 5.96 -4.27
N ARG A 198 -3.47 5.35 -3.14
CA ARG A 198 -3.48 6.05 -1.84
C ARG A 198 -2.12 6.66 -1.53
N SER A 199 -1.02 5.93 -1.76
CA SER A 199 0.34 6.45 -1.57
C SER A 199 0.59 7.69 -2.44
N ILE A 200 0.20 7.67 -3.72
CA ILE A 200 0.36 8.82 -4.63
C ILE A 200 -0.39 10.04 -4.11
N VAL A 201 -1.64 9.87 -3.67
CA VAL A 201 -2.43 10.96 -3.09
C VAL A 201 -1.77 11.49 -1.82
N THR A 202 -1.29 10.62 -0.93
CA THR A 202 -0.56 11.04 0.28
C THR A 202 0.68 11.85 -0.07
N TYR A 203 1.52 11.37 -0.99
CA TYR A 203 2.71 12.08 -1.44
C TYR A 203 2.37 13.47 -1.99
N PHE A 204 1.31 13.57 -2.80
CA PHE A 204 0.86 14.85 -3.34
C PHE A 204 0.39 15.83 -2.25
N LEU A 205 -0.33 15.34 -1.25
CA LEU A 205 -0.81 16.17 -0.14
C LEU A 205 0.34 16.62 0.76
N ASP A 206 1.32 15.75 1.01
CA ASP A 206 2.53 16.06 1.77
C ASP A 206 3.38 17.11 1.03
N GLU A 207 3.50 17.02 -0.30
CA GLU A 207 4.16 18.05 -1.10
C GLU A 207 3.48 19.42 -0.98
N LYS A 208 2.14 19.45 -1.00
CA LYS A 208 1.39 20.71 -0.82
C LYS A 208 1.69 21.34 0.54
N LEU A 209 1.71 20.53 1.61
CA LEU A 209 2.08 20.99 2.95
C LEU A 209 3.53 21.49 2.99
N ASN A 210 4.48 20.74 2.44
CA ASN A 210 5.90 21.11 2.41
C ASN A 210 6.17 22.38 1.58
N ASN A 211 5.33 22.65 0.58
CA ASN A 211 5.35 23.89 -0.22
C ASN A 211 4.59 25.06 0.44
N GLY A 212 4.13 24.89 1.69
CA GLY A 212 3.53 25.94 2.50
C GLY A 212 2.02 26.12 2.33
N GLU A 213 1.31 25.21 1.64
CA GLU A 213 -0.15 25.24 1.58
C GLU A 213 -0.74 24.85 2.95
N SER A 214 -1.71 25.63 3.43
CA SER A 214 -2.34 25.35 4.72
C SER A 214 -3.21 24.07 4.65
N PRO A 215 -3.23 23.22 5.69
CA PRO A 215 -4.10 22.05 5.74
C PRO A 215 -5.59 22.41 5.58
N ILE A 216 -6.01 23.61 6.00
CA ILE A 216 -7.38 24.11 5.78
C ILE A 216 -7.67 24.26 4.29
N ASP A 217 -6.76 24.85 3.52
CA ASP A 217 -6.99 25.10 2.09
C ASP A 217 -6.88 23.82 1.27
N ILE A 218 -6.00 22.90 1.67
CA ILE A 218 -5.96 21.55 1.12
C ILE A 218 -7.32 20.85 1.34
N LEU A 219 -7.83 20.82 2.58
CA LEU A 219 -9.09 20.14 2.92
C LEU A 219 -10.32 20.72 2.21
N LYS A 220 -10.37 22.04 1.97
CA LYS A 220 -11.44 22.67 1.18
C LYS A 220 -11.49 22.18 -0.26
N ASN A 221 -10.34 21.81 -0.82
CA ASN A 221 -10.21 21.46 -2.23
C ASN A 221 -10.39 19.96 -2.50
N ILE A 222 -10.37 19.11 -1.47
CA ILE A 222 -10.63 17.67 -1.59
C ILE A 222 -12.16 17.44 -1.62
N LYS A 223 -12.66 16.82 -2.70
CA LYS A 223 -14.10 16.48 -2.82
C LYS A 223 -14.37 15.04 -2.41
N SER A 224 -13.42 14.14 -2.62
CA SER A 224 -13.52 12.75 -2.19
C SER A 224 -13.58 12.68 -0.67
N GLU A 225 -14.64 12.09 -0.13
CA GLU A 225 -14.80 11.95 1.31
C GLU A 225 -13.74 11.00 1.87
N SER A 226 -13.51 9.88 1.20
CA SER A 226 -12.48 8.90 1.60
C SER A 226 -11.07 9.52 1.69
N ILE A 227 -10.70 10.39 0.74
CA ILE A 227 -9.41 11.09 0.75
C ILE A 227 -9.38 12.12 1.90
N LYS A 228 -10.46 12.88 2.08
CA LYS A 228 -10.57 13.88 3.14
C LYS A 228 -10.42 13.25 4.53
N TYR A 229 -11.14 12.15 4.78
CA TYR A 229 -11.04 11.39 6.03
C TYR A 229 -9.62 10.85 6.25
N SER A 230 -8.99 10.30 5.21
CA SER A 230 -7.62 9.81 5.32
C SER A 230 -6.63 10.94 5.64
N PHE A 231 -6.76 12.09 4.97
CA PHE A 231 -5.87 13.23 5.23
C PHE A 231 -6.05 13.80 6.63
N ILE A 232 -7.29 13.88 7.13
CA ILE A 232 -7.56 14.24 8.54
C ILE A 232 -6.88 13.27 9.49
N ARG A 233 -6.95 11.95 9.23
CA ARG A 233 -6.26 10.95 10.06
C ARG A 233 -4.75 11.19 10.08
N THR A 234 -4.12 11.42 8.93
CA THR A 234 -2.69 11.77 8.83
C THR A 234 -2.35 13.02 9.64
N LEU A 235 -3.17 14.06 9.57
CA LEU A 235 -2.96 15.27 10.38
C LEU A 235 -2.99 14.97 11.88
N ILE A 236 -3.90 14.10 12.34
CA ILE A 236 -4.01 13.69 13.75
C ILE A 236 -2.77 12.89 14.17
N ASP A 237 -2.35 11.93 13.35
CA ASP A 237 -1.20 11.06 13.63
C ASP A 237 0.12 11.87 13.73
N ASN A 238 0.20 12.99 13.02
CA ASN A 238 1.36 13.89 13.01
C ASN A 238 1.27 15.05 14.01
N LEU A 239 0.21 15.15 14.82
CA LEU A 239 0.15 16.19 15.85
C LEU A 239 1.25 15.96 16.89
N ASP A 240 2.08 16.97 17.08
CA ASP A 240 3.05 17.05 18.17
C ASP A 240 2.83 18.38 18.92
N PRO A 241 2.54 18.35 20.23
CA PRO A 241 2.34 19.57 21.01
C PRO A 241 3.54 20.54 20.97
N THR A 242 4.74 20.06 20.68
CA THR A 242 5.97 20.86 20.60
C THR A 242 6.24 21.43 19.22
N ASP A 243 5.54 20.95 18.19
CA ASP A 243 5.70 21.38 16.81
C ASP A 243 4.88 22.67 16.52
N GLU A 244 5.47 23.57 15.72
CA GLU A 244 4.87 24.87 15.37
C GLU A 244 3.74 24.74 14.33
N PHE A 245 3.74 23.68 13.53
CA PHE A 245 2.69 23.40 12.54
C PHE A 245 1.41 22.83 13.19
N SER A 246 1.57 22.07 14.27
CA SER A 246 0.49 21.35 14.96
C SER A 246 -0.71 22.20 15.40
N PRO A 247 -0.57 23.46 15.88
CA PRO A 247 -1.72 24.34 16.11
C PRO A 247 -2.58 24.58 14.85
N VAL A 248 -1.96 24.74 13.68
CA VAL A 248 -2.67 24.96 12.40
C VAL A 248 -3.34 23.67 11.94
N ALA A 249 -2.64 22.54 12.02
CA ALA A 249 -3.23 21.22 11.75
C ALA A 249 -4.41 20.92 12.66
N TYR A 250 -4.29 21.20 13.97
CA TYR A 250 -5.36 21.00 14.93
C TYR A 250 -6.60 21.85 14.62
N GLN A 251 -6.42 23.12 14.24
CA GLN A 251 -7.52 23.97 13.80
C GLN A 251 -8.22 23.41 12.54
N ALA A 252 -7.45 22.88 11.60
CA ALA A 252 -8.00 22.23 10.41
C ALA A 252 -8.84 20.99 10.80
N ILE A 253 -8.30 20.12 11.67
CA ILE A 253 -9.02 18.94 12.18
C ILE A 253 -10.34 19.36 12.85
N GLN A 254 -10.33 20.39 13.70
CA GLN A 254 -11.54 20.90 14.35
C GLN A 254 -12.59 21.44 13.36
N SER A 255 -12.14 21.98 12.23
CA SER A 255 -13.02 22.61 11.23
C SER A 255 -13.64 21.60 10.26
N PHE A 256 -12.97 20.47 10.00
CA PHE A 256 -13.36 19.53 8.94
C PHE A 256 -13.67 18.11 9.44
N CYS A 257 -13.29 17.74 10.67
CA CYS A 257 -13.59 16.42 11.22
C CYS A 257 -14.93 16.41 11.97
N GLU A 258 -15.85 15.54 11.55
CA GLU A 258 -17.13 15.34 12.25
C GLU A 258 -17.07 14.17 13.25
N TYR A 259 -16.06 13.30 13.14
CA TYR A 259 -15.93 12.08 13.94
C TYR A 259 -15.40 12.38 15.36
N GLN A 260 -16.31 12.31 16.33
CA GLN A 260 -16.03 12.71 17.72
C GLN A 260 -14.85 11.99 18.40
N PRO A 261 -14.60 10.69 18.19
CA PRO A 261 -13.43 10.02 18.76
C PRO A 261 -12.11 10.65 18.30
N TRP A 262 -11.98 10.99 17.02
CA TRP A 262 -10.79 11.64 16.47
C TRP A 262 -10.60 13.07 17.00
N LEU A 263 -11.69 13.84 17.14
CA LEU A 263 -11.61 15.16 17.78
C LEU A 263 -11.10 15.08 19.23
N LYS A 264 -11.53 14.05 19.98
CA LYS A 264 -11.07 13.80 21.35
C LYS A 264 -9.60 13.37 21.41
N GLU A 265 -9.19 12.49 20.50
CA GLU A 265 -7.80 12.05 20.34
C GLU A 265 -6.89 13.25 20.05
N ALA A 266 -7.20 14.04 19.02
CA ALA A 266 -6.46 15.23 18.64
C ALA A 266 -6.35 16.24 19.79
N LYS A 267 -7.46 16.47 20.53
CA LYS A 267 -7.44 17.32 21.71
C LYS A 267 -6.51 16.77 22.79
N SER A 268 -6.57 15.46 23.07
CA SER A 268 -5.72 14.82 24.07
C SER A 268 -4.24 14.95 23.74
N ILE A 269 -3.87 14.85 22.46
CA ILE A 269 -2.49 15.03 22.01
C ILE A 269 -2.02 16.47 22.30
N MET A 270 -2.82 17.47 21.90
CA MET A 270 -2.47 18.89 22.07
C MET A 270 -2.47 19.36 23.53
N ASP A 271 -3.33 18.80 24.38
CA ASP A 271 -3.41 19.14 25.81
C ASP A 271 -2.20 18.59 26.61
N ASN A 272 -1.49 17.58 26.09
CA ASN A 272 -0.33 16.96 26.75
C ASN A 272 0.95 17.83 26.76
N ARG A 273 0.86 19.12 26.38
CA ARG A 273 1.94 20.15 26.45
C ARG A 273 2.63 20.33 27.82
N LYS A 274 2.26 19.59 28.87
CA LYS A 274 2.60 19.89 30.27
C LYS A 274 3.19 18.73 31.08
N LYS A 275 4.03 17.86 30.50
CA LYS A 275 4.90 16.98 31.30
C LYS A 275 6.33 17.05 30.82
#